data_AF-A0A540LD60-F1
#
_entry.id   AF-A0A540LD60-F1
#
_cell.length_a   1.000
_cell.length_b   1.000
_cell.length_c   1.000
_cell.angle_alpha   90.00
_cell.angle_beta   90.00
_cell.angle_gamma   90.00
#
_symmetry.space_group_name_H-M   'P 1'
#
loop_
_entity.id
_entity.type
_entity.pdbx_description
1 polymer ?
#
loop_
_entity_poly.entity_id
_entity_poly.type
_entity_poly.pdbx_seq_one_letter_code
_entity_poly.pdbx_strand_id
1 'polypeptide(L)'
;LSDKGKGFIELLQQLTVCDSVSDKDFDRFKELSTRAEDHQVFVIQDDRSGKIVATGSVFIERKFIRNCGKVGHIEDVVVDVKARNAAREEDY
;
A
#
# COMPACT_ATOMS: atom_id res chain seq x y z
N LEU A 1 -15.86 -5.26 6.39
CA LEU A 1 -15.58 -4.06 5.58
C LEU A 1 -14.23 -4.26 4.92
N SER A 2 -14.15 -4.10 3.60
CA SER A 2 -12.88 -4.13 2.87
C SER A 2 -12.03 -2.90 3.18
N ASP A 3 -10.73 -2.96 2.96
CA ASP A 3 -9.81 -1.83 3.20
C ASP A 3 -10.15 -0.59 2.38
N LYS A 4 -10.90 -0.73 1.27
CA LYS A 4 -11.53 0.39 0.56
C LYS A 4 -12.36 1.28 1.49
N GLY A 5 -13.22 0.68 2.35
CA GLY A 5 -14.03 1.43 3.31
C GLY A 5 -13.21 2.15 4.40
N LYS A 6 -11.93 1.77 4.54
CA LYS A 6 -10.99 2.39 5.48
C LYS A 6 -10.18 3.54 4.86
N GLY A 7 -10.51 3.97 3.64
CA GLY A 7 -9.88 5.14 3.01
C GLY A 7 -8.65 4.84 2.14
N PHE A 8 -8.47 3.59 1.71
CA PHE A 8 -7.27 3.18 0.97
C PHE A 8 -7.10 3.92 -0.38
N ILE A 9 -8.18 4.15 -1.11
CA ILE A 9 -8.12 4.83 -2.42
C ILE A 9 -7.83 6.32 -2.23
N GLU A 10 -8.47 6.94 -1.23
CA GLU A 10 -8.26 8.33 -0.84
C GLU A 10 -6.82 8.57 -0.37
N LEU A 11 -6.19 7.58 0.25
CA LEU A 11 -4.77 7.64 0.59
C LEU A 11 -3.88 7.61 -0.68
N LEU A 12 -4.14 6.70 -1.64
CA LEU A 12 -3.38 6.63 -2.89
C LEU A 12 -3.54 7.90 -3.76
N GLN A 13 -4.67 8.59 -3.68
CA GLN A 13 -4.87 9.90 -4.32
C GLN A 13 -3.89 10.98 -3.84
N GLN A 14 -3.29 10.82 -2.66
CA GLN A 14 -2.24 11.72 -2.17
C GLN A 14 -0.88 11.46 -2.80
N LEU A 15 -0.70 10.32 -3.48
CA LEU A 15 0.50 9.96 -4.21
C LEU A 15 0.42 10.36 -5.69
N THR A 16 -0.67 10.00 -6.35
CA THR A 16 -0.86 10.22 -7.79
C THR A 16 -2.36 10.18 -8.16
N VAL A 17 -2.68 10.40 -9.43
CA VAL A 17 -4.04 10.27 -9.95
C VAL A 17 -4.54 8.84 -9.71
N CYS A 18 -5.56 8.72 -8.88
CA CYS A 18 -6.25 7.47 -8.58
C CYS A 18 -7.75 7.79 -8.50
N ASP A 19 -8.44 7.68 -9.64
CA ASP A 19 -9.86 8.03 -9.75
C ASP A 19 -10.75 7.07 -8.94
N SER A 20 -12.05 7.35 -8.92
CA SER A 20 -13.03 6.53 -8.18
C SER A 20 -12.97 5.06 -8.62
N VAL A 21 -12.46 4.20 -7.74
CA VAL A 21 -12.46 2.74 -7.92
C VAL A 21 -13.80 2.18 -7.45
N SER A 22 -14.50 1.39 -8.26
CA SER A 22 -15.75 0.74 -7.85
C SER A 22 -15.50 -0.41 -6.86
N ASP A 23 -16.51 -0.93 -6.17
CA ASP A 23 -16.29 -2.05 -5.23
C ASP A 23 -15.83 -3.31 -5.97
N LYS A 24 -16.37 -3.52 -7.18
CA LYS A 24 -15.97 -4.60 -8.07
C LYS A 24 -14.52 -4.44 -8.54
N ASP A 25 -14.11 -3.24 -8.92
CA ASP A 25 -12.71 -3.02 -9.36
C ASP A 25 -11.72 -3.19 -8.20
N PHE A 26 -12.18 -2.96 -6.96
CA PHE A 26 -11.39 -3.23 -5.76
C PHE A 26 -11.13 -4.72 -5.52
N ASP A 27 -11.84 -5.63 -6.21
CA ASP A 27 -11.48 -7.06 -6.22
C ASP A 27 -10.07 -7.31 -6.77
N ARG A 28 -9.44 -6.30 -7.42
CA ARG A 28 -8.00 -6.29 -7.70
C ARG A 28 -7.17 -6.65 -6.47
N PHE A 29 -7.55 -6.24 -5.27
CA PHE A 29 -6.82 -6.60 -4.04
C PHE A 29 -6.81 -8.12 -3.81
N LYS A 30 -7.92 -8.79 -4.13
CA LYS A 30 -8.02 -10.25 -4.08
C LYS A 30 -7.20 -10.91 -5.19
N GLU A 31 -7.17 -10.33 -6.39
CA GLU A 31 -6.29 -10.82 -7.47
C GLU A 31 -4.81 -10.76 -7.05
N LEU A 32 -4.38 -9.63 -6.47
CA LEU A 32 -3.02 -9.45 -5.98
C LEU A 32 -2.68 -10.42 -4.83
N SER A 33 -3.61 -10.67 -3.92
CA SER A 33 -3.37 -11.60 -2.80
C SER A 33 -3.18 -13.05 -3.24
N THR A 34 -3.71 -13.47 -4.39
CA THR A 34 -3.40 -14.79 -4.98
C THR A 34 -1.94 -14.93 -5.41
N ARG A 35 -1.21 -13.81 -5.52
CA ARG A 35 0.22 -13.73 -5.90
C ARG A 35 1.10 -13.29 -4.74
N ALA A 36 0.69 -13.55 -3.50
CA ALA A 36 1.35 -13.06 -2.28
C ALA A 36 2.86 -13.38 -2.18
N GLU A 37 3.35 -14.42 -2.87
CA GLU A 37 4.80 -14.69 -2.93
C GLU A 37 5.59 -13.59 -3.64
N ASP A 38 4.99 -12.95 -4.65
CA ASP A 38 5.65 -12.01 -5.54
C ASP A 38 5.02 -10.61 -5.52
N HIS A 39 3.89 -10.40 -4.84
CA HIS A 39 3.27 -9.07 -4.70
C HIS A 39 2.59 -8.95 -3.33
N GLN A 40 3.10 -8.04 -2.50
CA GLN A 40 2.53 -7.76 -1.18
C GLN A 40 2.22 -6.27 -1.05
N VAL A 41 1.01 -5.97 -0.60
CA VAL A 41 0.57 -4.61 -0.24
C VAL A 41 0.50 -4.55 1.28
N PHE A 42 1.24 -3.60 1.87
CA PHE A 42 1.28 -3.36 3.30
C PHE A 42 0.54 -2.07 3.62
N VAL A 43 -0.18 -2.08 4.73
CA VAL A 43 -0.94 -0.91 5.21
C VAL A 43 -0.69 -0.69 6.69
N ILE A 44 -0.71 0.58 7.11
CA ILE A 44 -0.76 0.98 8.51
C ILE A 44 -2.14 1.57 8.76
N GLN A 45 -2.84 1.02 9.75
CA GLN A 45 -4.13 1.55 10.19
C GLN A 45 -3.92 2.35 11.47
N ASP A 46 -4.52 3.53 11.55
CA ASP A 46 -4.66 4.24 12.82
C ASP A 46 -5.81 3.60 13.62
N ASP A 47 -5.50 3.09 14.81
CA ASP A 47 -6.46 2.41 15.68
C ASP A 47 -7.58 3.33 16.17
N ARG A 48 -7.32 4.64 16.29
CA ARG A 48 -8.33 5.59 16.80
C ARG A 48 -9.40 5.88 15.77
N SER A 49 -9.01 6.15 14.53
CA SER A 49 -9.94 6.44 13.43
C SER A 49 -10.42 5.21 12.67
N GLY A 50 -9.71 4.09 12.78
CA GLY A 50 -9.91 2.89 11.95
C GLY A 50 -9.56 3.10 10.47
N LYS A 51 -8.90 4.20 10.13
CA LYS A 51 -8.51 4.56 8.76
C LYS A 51 -7.10 4.08 8.45
N ILE A 52 -6.87 3.75 7.18
CA ILE A 52 -5.52 3.46 6.70
C ILE A 52 -4.80 4.80 6.51
N VAL A 53 -3.64 4.93 7.14
CA VAL A 53 -2.84 6.16 7.19
C VAL A 53 -1.49 6.03 6.48
N ALA A 54 -1.08 4.83 6.11
CA ALA A 54 0.06 4.62 5.23
C ALA A 54 -0.11 3.33 4.43
N THR A 55 0.49 3.29 3.23
CA THR A 55 0.59 2.09 2.41
C THR A 55 1.92 2.05 1.68
N GLY A 56 2.32 0.85 1.28
CA GLY A 56 3.42 0.60 0.36
C GLY A 56 3.38 -0.84 -0.16
N SER A 57 3.91 -1.05 -1.35
CA SER A 57 3.87 -2.35 -2.02
C SER A 57 5.27 -2.85 -2.31
N VAL A 58 5.46 -4.17 -2.28
CA VAL A 58 6.67 -4.83 -2.77
C VAL A 58 6.29 -5.81 -3.87
N PHE A 59 6.85 -5.61 -5.06
CA PHE A 59 6.74 -6.52 -6.19
C PHE A 59 8.06 -7.24 -6.44
N ILE A 60 8.04 -8.57 -6.52
CA ILE A 60 9.22 -9.41 -6.70
C ILE A 60 9.31 -9.87 -8.16
N GLU A 61 10.30 -9.37 -8.87
CA GLU A 61 10.63 -9.80 -10.23
C GLU A 61 11.64 -10.96 -10.19
N ARG A 62 11.28 -12.10 -10.76
CA ARG A 62 12.16 -13.26 -10.91
C ARG A 62 13.02 -13.09 -12.18
N LYS A 63 14.33 -13.25 -12.07
CA LYS A 63 15.28 -13.09 -13.19
C LYS A 63 16.14 -14.33 -13.37
N PHE A 64 16.63 -14.58 -14.60
CA PHE A 64 17.63 -15.63 -14.85
C PHE A 64 19.04 -15.23 -14.40
N ILE A 65 19.39 -13.96 -14.60
CA ILE A 65 20.67 -13.40 -14.14
C ILE A 65 20.78 -13.50 -12.62
N ARG A 66 22.02 -13.49 -12.11
CA ARG A 66 22.31 -13.64 -10.67
C ARG A 66 21.77 -14.97 -10.10
N ASN A 67 22.00 -16.08 -10.81
CA ASN A 67 21.65 -17.46 -10.40
C ASN A 67 20.15 -17.64 -10.14
N CYS A 68 19.31 -17.35 -11.14
CA CYS A 68 17.86 -17.36 -10.97
C CYS A 68 17.39 -16.44 -9.82
N GLY A 69 18.03 -15.27 -9.71
CA GLY A 69 17.83 -14.33 -8.61
C GLY A 69 16.46 -13.62 -8.64
N LYS A 70 16.21 -12.83 -7.61
CA LYS A 70 14.99 -12.01 -7.48
C LYS A 70 15.35 -10.55 -7.25
N VAL A 71 14.51 -9.63 -7.72
CA VAL A 71 14.60 -8.19 -7.47
C VAL A 71 13.29 -7.72 -6.85
N GLY A 72 13.38 -7.02 -5.72
CA GLY A 72 12.23 -6.35 -5.11
C GLY A 72 12.11 -4.92 -5.62
N HIS A 73 10.93 -4.56 -6.10
CA HIS A 73 10.52 -3.21 -6.48
C HIS A 73 9.60 -2.69 -5.38
N ILE A 74 9.96 -1.54 -4.80
CA ILE A 74 9.13 -0.86 -3.80
C ILE A 74 8.29 0.17 -4.54
N GLU A 75 6.97 0.03 -4.46
CA GLU A 75 6.00 0.82 -5.22
C GLU A 75 4.94 1.41 -4.31
N ASP A 76 4.22 2.42 -4.81
CA ASP A 76 3.00 2.98 -4.21
C ASP A 76 3.15 3.39 -2.72
N VAL A 77 4.33 3.90 -2.34
CA VAL A 77 4.61 4.33 -0.96
C VAL A 77 3.99 5.69 -0.70
N VAL A 78 3.05 5.74 0.24
CA VAL A 78 2.42 7.00 0.67
C VAL A 78 2.01 6.95 2.13
N VAL A 79 2.18 8.08 2.80
CA VAL A 79 1.71 8.34 4.16
C VAL A 79 0.71 9.49 4.09
N ASP A 80 -0.41 9.37 4.80
CA ASP A 80 -1.43 10.41 4.91
C ASP A 80 -0.79 11.72 5.40
N VAL A 81 -1.13 12.83 4.75
CA VAL A 81 -0.57 14.15 5.06
C VAL A 81 -0.66 14.53 6.54
N LYS A 82 -1.69 14.07 7.27
CA LYS A 82 -1.89 14.35 8.69
C LYS A 82 -1.00 13.49 9.59
N ALA A 83 -0.52 12.35 9.10
CA ALA A 83 0.37 11.45 9.83
C ALA A 83 1.86 11.68 9.51
N ARG A 84 2.18 12.51 8.52
CA ARG A 84 3.57 12.83 8.16
C ARG A 84 4.25 13.59 9.29
N ASN A 85 5.50 13.20 9.60
CA ASN A 85 6.33 13.80 10.65
C ASN A 85 5.81 13.64 12.09
N ALA A 86 4.79 12.80 12.33
CA ALA A 86 4.25 12.56 13.67
C ALA A 86 5.29 12.02 14.67
N ALA A 87 6.38 11.40 14.20
CA ALA A 87 7.48 10.92 15.03
C ALA A 87 8.42 12.03 15.56
N ARG A 88 8.22 13.31 15.19
CA ARG A 88 9.14 14.40 15.59
C ARG A 88 8.78 15.09 16.91
N GLU A 89 7.66 14.75 17.55
CA GLU A 89 7.23 15.42 18.80
C GLU A 89 7.70 14.71 20.09
N GLU A 90 8.33 13.54 20.01
CA GLU A 90 8.80 12.80 21.20
C GLU A 90 10.32 12.93 21.47
N ASP A 91 11.07 13.68 20.66
CA ASP A 91 12.54 13.78 20.73
C ASP A 91 13.09 15.17 21.16
N TYR A 92 12.32 16.01 21.87
CA TYR A 92 12.82 17.26 22.48
C TYR A 92 12.24 17.57 23.86
#